data_AF-A0A2N5KR23-F1
#
_entry.id   AF-A0A2N5KR23-F1
#
_cell.length_a   1.000
_cell.length_b   1.000
_cell.length_c   1.000
_cell.angle_alpha   90.00
_cell.angle_beta   90.00
_cell.angle_gamma   90.00
#
_symmetry.space_group_name_H-M   'P 1'
#
loop_
_entity.id
_entity.type
_entity.pdbx_description
1 polymer ?
#
loop_
_entity_poly.entity_id
_entity_poly.type
_entity_poly.pdbx_seq_one_letter_code
_entity_poly.pdbx_strand_id
1 'polypeptide(L)'
;MKIERIETAYYRLPLEPMGDAGHGAIDTEELITLSLHAEGLTGHGYTYTIGRGGRAIKALIDHDIAPLIQGRDADDIRGLWDLMWQRLLYVGRGGIASFAVAAVDVALWDLRGAREEKPLYA
;
A
#
# COMPACT_ATOMS: atom_id res chain seq x y z
N MET A 1 11.23 10.65 -10.93
CA MET A 1 9.79 10.84 -11.19
C MET A 1 9.08 11.45 -9.99
N LYS A 2 8.65 12.72 -10.03
CA LYS A 2 8.04 13.35 -8.84
C LYS A 2 6.62 12.83 -8.54
N ILE A 3 6.37 12.40 -7.30
CA ILE A 3 5.04 11.97 -6.84
C ILE A 3 4.10 13.18 -6.75
N GLU A 4 3.04 13.20 -7.55
CA GLU A 4 2.10 14.32 -7.64
C GLU A 4 0.86 14.11 -6.78
N ARG A 5 0.31 12.89 -6.81
CA ARG A 5 -0.96 12.54 -6.19
C ARG A 5 -0.98 11.08 -5.78
N ILE A 6 -1.64 10.81 -4.65
CA ILE A 6 -1.84 9.46 -4.11
C ILE A 6 -3.33 9.33 -3.79
N GLU A 7 -3.96 8.29 -4.32
CA GLU A 7 -5.37 7.99 -4.09
C GLU A 7 -5.50 6.60 -3.50
N THR A 8 -6.35 6.45 -2.49
CA THR A 8 -6.63 5.13 -1.91
C THR A 8 -8.12 4.82 -1.92
N ALA A 9 -8.45 3.55 -2.14
CA ALA A 9 -9.80 3.04 -2.01
C ALA A 9 -9.82 1.82 -1.10
N TYR A 10 -10.95 1.64 -0.42
CA TYR A 10 -11.22 0.52 0.48
C TYR A 10 -12.46 -0.23 0.00
N TYR A 11 -12.32 -1.54 -0.11
CA TYR A 11 -13.38 -2.46 -0.47
C TYR A 11 -13.54 -3.49 0.63
N ARG A 12 -14.79 -3.85 0.92
CA ARG A 12 -15.14 -4.95 1.82
C ARG A 12 -15.89 -5.99 1.02
N LEU A 13 -15.23 -7.09 0.72
CA LEU A 13 -15.67 -8.12 -0.20
C LEU A 13 -16.29 -9.28 0.59
N PRO A 14 -17.55 -9.66 0.34
CA PRO A 14 -18.15 -10.83 0.97
C PRO A 14 -17.53 -12.12 0.43
N LEU A 15 -17.29 -13.09 1.30
CA LEU A 15 -16.82 -14.43 0.96
C LEU A 15 -17.86 -15.49 1.35
N GLU A 16 -17.78 -16.65 0.70
CA GLU A 16 -18.44 -17.85 1.25
C GLU A 16 -17.78 -18.22 2.58
N PRO A 17 -18.54 -18.41 3.68
CA PRO A 17 -17.96 -18.64 4.99
C PRO A 17 -17.06 -19.87 5.04
N MET A 18 -15.83 -19.69 5.51
CA MET A 18 -14.84 -20.75 5.74
C MET A 18 -14.18 -20.59 7.09
N GLY A 19 -13.61 -21.67 7.62
CA GLY A 19 -12.82 -21.65 8.86
C GLY A 19 -11.36 -21.95 8.57
N ASP A 20 -10.47 -21.38 9.38
CA ASP A 20 -9.06 -21.77 9.39
C ASP A 20 -8.60 -22.19 10.80
N ALA A 21 -7.33 -22.59 10.92
CA ALA A 21 -6.78 -23.19 12.15
C ALA A 21 -6.68 -22.21 13.34
N GLY A 22 -6.91 -20.90 13.19
CA GLY A 22 -6.61 -19.94 14.26
C GLY A 22 -7.35 -18.59 14.25
N HIS A 23 -8.14 -18.27 13.23
CA HIS A 23 -8.77 -16.97 13.03
C HIS A 23 -10.30 -17.01 13.07
N GLY A 24 -10.87 -18.19 13.31
CA GLY A 24 -12.32 -18.39 13.42
C GLY A 24 -13.01 -18.39 12.05
N ALA A 25 -14.26 -17.94 12.02
CA ALA A 25 -15.03 -17.85 10.78
C ALA A 25 -14.54 -16.66 9.93
N ILE A 26 -14.25 -16.93 8.67
CA ILE A 26 -13.83 -15.99 7.64
C ILE A 26 -14.99 -15.89 6.64
N ASP A 27 -15.63 -14.72 6.59
CA ASP A 27 -16.74 -14.43 5.68
C ASP A 27 -16.52 -13.13 4.88
N THR A 28 -15.37 -12.48 5.09
CA THR A 28 -15.08 -11.16 4.55
C THR A 28 -13.59 -10.99 4.30
N GLU A 29 -13.25 -10.46 3.13
CA GLU A 29 -11.94 -9.89 2.82
C GLU A 29 -12.05 -8.36 2.74
N GLU A 30 -11.02 -7.64 3.20
CA GLU A 30 -10.90 -6.21 2.96
C GLU A 30 -9.74 -5.97 2.00
N LEU A 31 -9.99 -5.21 0.93
CA LEU A 31 -8.97 -4.82 -0.05
C LEU A 31 -8.73 -3.32 0.04
N ILE A 32 -7.46 -2.94 0.15
CA ILE A 32 -7.02 -1.55 0.16
C ILE A 32 -6.17 -1.37 -1.09
N THR A 33 -6.64 -0.54 -2.01
CA THR A 33 -5.93 -0.22 -3.24
C THR A 33 -5.36 1.19 -3.17
N LEU A 34 -4.23 1.40 -3.84
CA LEU A 34 -3.52 2.66 -3.95
C LEU A 34 -3.17 2.92 -5.41
N SER A 35 -3.41 4.14 -5.87
CA SER A 35 -2.91 4.66 -7.14
C SER A 35 -1.97 5.82 -6.88
N LEU A 36 -0.73 5.69 -7.34
CA LEU A 36 0.32 6.70 -7.21
C LEU A 36 0.56 7.32 -8.59
N HIS A 37 0.43 8.65 -8.68
CA HIS A 37 0.56 9.39 -9.94
C HIS A 37 1.86 10.20 -9.96
N ALA A 38 2.64 10.07 -11.04
CA ALA A 38 3.86 10.83 -11.27
C ALA A 38 4.12 10.97 -12.77
N GLU A 39 4.31 12.21 -13.26
CA GLU A 39 4.73 12.49 -14.64
C GLU A 39 3.82 11.83 -15.72
N GLY A 40 2.51 11.82 -15.46
CA GLY A 40 1.52 11.24 -16.37
C GLY A 40 1.42 9.70 -16.34
N LEU A 41 2.22 9.03 -15.51
CA LEU A 41 2.13 7.60 -15.24
C LEU A 41 1.42 7.33 -13.92
N THR A 42 0.81 6.15 -13.82
CA THR A 42 0.16 5.67 -12.59
C THR A 42 0.72 4.30 -12.23
N GLY A 43 1.17 4.16 -10.98
CA GLY A 43 1.50 2.87 -10.38
C GLY A 43 0.39 2.43 -9.43
N HIS A 44 0.07 1.14 -9.48
CA HIS A 44 -0.97 0.54 -8.67
C HIS A 44 -0.36 -0.39 -7.62
N GLY A 45 -0.81 -0.20 -6.39
CA GLY A 45 -0.46 -1.06 -5.27
C GLY A 45 -1.70 -1.47 -4.51
N TYR A 46 -1.58 -2.54 -3.74
CA TYR A 46 -2.66 -2.98 -2.89
C TYR A 46 -2.13 -3.75 -1.70
N THR A 47 -2.99 -3.89 -0.71
CA THR A 47 -2.85 -4.88 0.36
C THR A 47 -4.24 -5.35 0.76
N TYR A 48 -4.31 -6.44 1.51
CA TYR A 48 -5.58 -7.03 1.92
C TYR A 48 -5.53 -7.47 3.37
N THR A 49 -6.70 -7.63 3.99
CA THR A 49 -6.86 -8.27 5.28
C THR A 49 -8.06 -9.19 5.26
N ILE A 50 -8.15 -10.08 6.25
CA ILE A 50 -9.29 -10.97 6.42
C ILE A 50 -10.23 -10.38 7.48
N GLY A 51 -11.11 -9.49 7.01
CA GLY A 51 -12.25 -8.96 7.76
C GLY A 51 -11.97 -7.85 8.79
N ARG A 52 -10.70 -7.56 9.12
CA ARG A 52 -10.34 -6.52 10.10
C ARG A 52 -9.08 -5.76 9.70
N GLY A 53 -9.06 -4.47 10.03
CA GLY A 53 -7.86 -3.61 9.93
C GLY A 53 -7.75 -2.81 8.64
N GLY A 54 -8.53 -3.10 7.60
CA GLY A 54 -8.43 -2.43 6.29
C GLY A 54 -8.66 -0.92 6.36
N ARG A 55 -9.64 -0.47 7.16
CA ARG A 55 -9.84 0.98 7.41
C ARG A 55 -8.68 1.64 8.15
N ALA A 56 -8.05 0.93 9.07
CA ALA A 56 -6.90 1.44 9.81
C ALA A 56 -5.66 1.53 8.91
N ILE A 57 -5.46 0.55 8.02
CA ILE A 57 -4.43 0.59 6.98
C ILE A 57 -4.65 1.81 6.08
N LYS A 58 -5.87 1.98 5.53
CA LYS A 58 -6.19 3.13 4.68
C LYS A 58 -5.93 4.46 5.39
N ALA A 59 -6.36 4.58 6.65
CA ALA A 59 -6.14 5.79 7.44
C ALA A 59 -4.65 6.10 7.62
N LEU A 60 -3.82 5.08 7.91
CA LEU A 60 -2.37 5.25 8.03
C LEU A 60 -1.74 5.70 6.70
N ILE A 61 -2.20 5.15 5.57
CA ILE A 61 -1.74 5.59 4.26
C ILE A 61 -2.14 7.05 4.02
N ASP A 62 -3.41 7.39 4.20
CA ASP A 62 -3.95 8.71 3.88
C ASP A 62 -3.37 9.84 4.73
N HIS A 63 -3.19 9.58 6.03
CA HIS A 63 -2.87 10.62 7.01
C HIS A 63 -1.38 10.68 7.37
N ASP A 64 -0.67 9.56 7.31
CA ASP A 64 0.73 9.50 7.76
C ASP A 64 1.71 9.29 6.62
N ILE A 65 1.39 8.45 5.63
CA ILE A 65 2.32 8.10 4.54
C ILE A 65 2.18 9.02 3.33
N ALA A 66 0.96 9.27 2.85
CA ALA A 66 0.75 10.06 1.64
C ALA A 66 1.33 11.48 1.75
N PRO A 67 1.11 12.24 2.85
CA PRO A 67 1.74 13.55 3.02
C PRO A 67 3.26 13.48 3.17
N LEU A 68 3.79 12.35 3.64
CA LEU A 68 5.23 12.15 3.84
C LEU A 68 5.98 12.00 2.51
N ILE A 69 5.39 11.29 1.54
CA ILE A 69 6.05 10.92 0.28
C ILE A 69 5.63 11.80 -0.90
N GLN A 70 4.50 12.51 -0.82
CA GLN A 70 4.08 13.42 -1.88
C GLN A 70 5.16 14.48 -2.17
N GLY A 71 5.43 14.70 -3.45
CA GLY A 71 6.46 15.61 -3.94
C GLY A 71 7.89 15.06 -3.92
N ARG A 72 8.11 13.82 -3.45
CA ARG A 72 9.41 13.14 -3.52
C ARG A 72 9.60 12.41 -4.83
N ASP A 73 10.82 11.94 -5.07
CA ASP A 73 11.17 11.15 -6.24
C ASP A 73 10.75 9.67 -6.04
N ALA A 74 9.82 9.20 -6.87
CA ALA A 74 9.33 7.82 -6.88
C ALA A 74 10.40 6.80 -7.29
N ASP A 75 11.50 7.25 -7.90
CA ASP A 75 12.61 6.37 -8.28
C ASP A 75 13.49 5.94 -7.11
N ASP A 76 13.49 6.72 -6.03
CA ASP A 76 14.19 6.39 -4.80
C ASP A 76 13.34 5.44 -3.94
N ILE A 77 12.93 4.30 -4.51
CA ILE A 77 12.06 3.32 -3.83
C ILE A 77 12.66 2.91 -2.49
N ARG A 78 13.97 2.65 -2.45
CA ARG A 78 14.65 2.26 -1.21
C ARG A 78 14.62 3.38 -0.18
N GLY A 79 14.96 4.62 -0.57
CA GLY A 79 14.93 5.76 0.34
C GLY A 79 13.52 6.08 0.85
N LEU A 80 12.50 5.94 0.01
CA LEU A 80 11.10 6.08 0.42
C LEU A 80 10.69 4.97 1.39
N TRP A 81 11.09 3.73 1.15
CA TRP A 81 10.84 2.62 2.06
C TRP A 81 11.47 2.87 3.44
N ASP A 82 12.76 3.22 3.47
CA ASP A 82 13.47 3.52 4.71
C ASP A 82 12.86 4.72 5.44
N LEU A 83 12.46 5.77 4.71
CA LEU A 83 11.76 6.93 5.24
C LEU A 83 10.44 6.56 5.92
N MET A 84 9.58 5.80 5.23
CA MET A 84 8.30 5.35 5.80
C MET A 84 8.52 4.48 7.05
N TRP A 85 9.46 3.54 6.97
CA TRP A 85 9.76 2.64 8.08
C TRP A 85 10.26 3.39 9.32
N GLN A 86 11.20 4.32 9.14
CA GLN A 86 11.71 5.16 10.23
C GLN A 86 10.62 6.07 10.80
N ARG A 87 9.79 6.69 9.94
CA ARG A 87 8.76 7.62 10.39
C ARG A 87 7.67 6.94 11.24
N LEU A 88 7.40 5.67 10.95
CA LEU A 88 6.42 4.85 11.64
C LEU A 88 6.98 4.06 12.82
N LEU A 89 8.25 4.25 13.21
CA LEU A 89 8.93 3.43 14.23
C LEU A 89 8.15 3.31 15.56
N TYR A 90 7.51 4.40 16.01
CA TYR A 90 6.76 4.44 17.28
C TYR A 90 5.41 3.70 17.23
N VAL A 91 4.79 3.60 16.05
CA VAL A 91 3.45 3.03 15.85
C VAL A 91 3.45 1.83 14.90
N GLY A 92 4.64 1.35 14.56
CA GLY A 92 4.90 0.30 13.57
C GLY A 92 5.77 -0.82 14.15
N ARG A 93 6.86 -1.15 13.45
CA ARG A 93 7.67 -2.37 13.66
C ARG A 93 6.93 -3.68 13.32
N GLY A 94 5.99 -3.61 12.39
CA GLY A 94 5.13 -4.72 12.00
C GLY A 94 3.67 -4.29 11.90
N GLY A 95 2.76 -5.27 11.94
CA GLY A 95 1.32 -5.03 12.00
C GLY A 95 0.81 -4.15 10.86
N ILE A 96 -0.17 -3.30 11.16
CA ILE A 96 -0.86 -2.42 10.20
C ILE A 96 0.13 -1.55 9.40
N ALA A 97 1.23 -1.09 10.02
CA ALA A 97 2.25 -0.31 9.33
C ALA A 97 2.92 -1.08 8.18
N SER A 98 3.18 -2.37 8.35
CA SER A 98 3.77 -3.20 7.29
C SER A 98 2.82 -3.38 6.11
N PHE A 99 1.51 -3.53 6.35
CA PHE A 99 0.51 -3.61 5.27
C PHE A 99 0.44 -2.29 4.48
N ALA A 100 0.44 -1.15 5.20
CA ALA A 100 0.42 0.17 4.58
C ALA A 100 1.67 0.44 3.74
N VAL A 101 2.86 0.14 4.27
CA VAL A 101 4.14 0.28 3.55
C VAL A 101 4.19 -0.64 2.34
N ALA A 102 3.72 -1.89 2.46
CA ALA A 102 3.68 -2.82 1.33
C ALA A 102 2.80 -2.33 0.17
N ALA A 103 1.62 -1.78 0.47
CA ALA A 103 0.74 -1.23 -0.58
C ALA A 103 1.40 -0.08 -1.36
N VAL A 104 2.16 0.78 -0.67
CA VAL A 104 2.90 1.88 -1.30
C VAL A 104 4.10 1.37 -2.09
N ASP A 105 4.88 0.44 -1.52
CA ASP A 105 6.06 -0.14 -2.16
C ASP A 105 5.70 -0.84 -3.48
N VAL A 106 4.63 -1.64 -3.50
CA VAL A 106 4.12 -2.28 -4.73
C VAL A 106 3.75 -1.24 -5.79
N ALA A 107 3.09 -0.14 -5.41
CA ALA A 107 2.75 0.92 -6.37
C ALA A 107 3.98 1.62 -6.94
N LEU A 108 5.03 1.82 -6.15
CA LEU A 108 6.29 2.39 -6.62
C LEU A 108 6.99 1.45 -7.62
N TRP A 109 6.98 0.14 -7.35
CA TRP A 109 7.52 -0.86 -8.28
C TRP A 109 6.70 -0.97 -9.57
N ASP A 110 5.38 -0.94 -9.48
CA ASP A 110 4.50 -0.95 -10.66
C ASP A 110 4.74 0.30 -11.52
N LEU A 111 4.81 1.48 -10.90
CA LEU A 111 5.14 2.73 -11.59
C LEU A 111 6.51 2.66 -12.29
N ARG A 112 7.51 2.09 -11.62
CA ARG A 112 8.84 1.89 -12.19
C ARG A 112 8.80 0.95 -13.39
N GLY A 113 8.09 -0.17 -13.29
CA GLY A 113 7.90 -1.11 -14.40
C GLY A 113 7.20 -0.46 -15.59
N ALA A 114 6.16 0.34 -15.34
CA ALA A 114 5.46 1.10 -16.35
C ALA A 114 6.39 2.11 -17.07
N ARG A 115 7.22 2.84 -16.33
CA ARG A 115 8.20 3.76 -16.93
C ARG A 115 9.27 3.02 -17.74
N GLU A 116 9.80 1.93 -17.18
CA GLU A 116 10.86 1.16 -17.83
C GLU A 116 10.35 0.28 -18.99
N GLU A 117 9.03 0.20 -19.18
CA GLU A 117 8.37 -0.70 -20.12
C GLU A 117 8.78 -2.17 -19.92
N LYS A 118 8.89 -2.58 -18.64
CA LYS A 118 9.31 -3.93 -18.25
C LYS A 118 8.31 -4.58 -17.32
N PRO A 119 8.14 -5.91 -17.42
CA PRO A 119 7.39 -6.64 -16.41
C PRO A 119 8.21 -6.76 -15.12
N LEU A 120 7.53 -6.95 -13.99
CA LEU A 120 8.17 -7.05 -12.67
C LEU A 120 9.19 -8.19 -12.56
N TYR A 121 9.04 -9.27 -13.34
CA TYR A 121 9.91 -10.44 -13.29
C TYR A 121 11.19 -10.33 -14.16
N ALA A 122 11.32 -9.26 -14.96
CA ALA A 122 12.42 -9.09 -15.91
C ALA A 122 13.74 -8.67 -15.26
#